data_AF-A0A937HUF6-F1
#
_entry.id   AF-A0A937HUF6-F1
#
_cell.length_a   1.000
_cell.length_b   1.000
_cell.length_c   1.000
_cell.angle_alpha   90.00
_cell.angle_beta   90.00
_cell.angle_gamma   90.00
#
_symmetry.space_group_name_H-M   'P 1'
#
loop_
_entity.id
_entity.type
_entity.pdbx_description
1 polymer ?
#
loop_
_entity_poly.entity_id
_entity_poly.type
_entity_poly.pdbx_seq_one_letter_code
_entity_poly.pdbx_strand_id
1 'polypeptide(L)'
;MVLRHSRYRLVGLDGCPHPVLDIPYETLELAMAEASNWCNGPGSRCSPGQRGIAVEVWTANGEWRTIDYPMSCLRPSPMAPA
;
A
#
# COMPACT_ATOMS: atom_id res chain seq x y z
N MET A 1 1.13 16.44 -24.25
CA MET A 1 1.55 15.30 -23.41
C MET A 1 0.30 14.74 -22.76
N VAL A 2 -0.13 13.54 -23.15
CA VAL A 2 -1.29 12.90 -22.53
C VAL A 2 -0.83 12.47 -21.14
N LEU A 3 -1.34 13.11 -20.09
CA LEU A 3 -1.23 12.59 -18.73
C LEU A 3 -1.99 11.27 -18.74
N ARG A 4 -1.32 10.16 -19.11
CA ARG A 4 -1.84 8.83 -18.88
C ARG A 4 -2.08 8.78 -17.37
N HIS A 5 -3.35 8.72 -16.96
CA HIS A 5 -3.72 8.60 -15.56
C HIS A 5 -2.95 7.39 -15.00
N SER A 6 -1.92 7.67 -14.21
CA SER A 6 -1.15 6.65 -13.54
C SER A 6 -2.13 5.94 -12.62
N ARG A 7 -2.41 4.67 -12.91
CA ARG A 7 -3.30 3.86 -12.08
C ARG A 7 -2.43 3.24 -10.99
N TYR A 8 -2.79 3.49 -9.74
CA TYR A 8 -2.07 2.96 -8.59
C TYR A 8 -2.87 1.81 -7.97
N ARG A 9 -2.19 0.87 -7.35
CA ARG A 9 -2.80 -0.21 -6.56
C ARG A 9 -1.98 -0.48 -5.31
N LEU A 10 -2.59 -1.09 -4.32
CA LEU A 10 -1.93 -1.51 -3.09
C LEU A 10 -1.78 -3.03 -3.08
N VAL A 11 -0.55 -3.48 -2.85
CA VAL A 11 -0.18 -4.90 -2.79
C VAL A 11 0.50 -5.18 -1.46
N GLY A 12 0.54 -6.45 -1.05
CA GLY A 12 1.37 -6.87 0.07
C GLY A 12 2.86 -6.77 -0.28
N LEU A 13 3.73 -6.80 0.73
CA LEU A 13 5.20 -6.86 0.52
C LEU A 13 5.65 -8.08 -0.27
N ASP A 14 4.84 -9.12 -0.29
CA ASP A 14 5.01 -10.33 -1.09
C ASP A 14 4.68 -10.14 -2.58
N GLY A 15 4.19 -8.95 -2.97
CA GLY A 15 3.77 -8.64 -4.34
C GLY A 15 2.40 -9.21 -4.71
N CYS A 16 1.73 -9.91 -3.79
CA CYS A 16 0.36 -10.36 -4.00
C CYS A 16 -0.64 -9.21 -3.81
N PRO A 17 -1.75 -9.21 -4.56
CA PRO A 17 -2.81 -8.22 -4.40
C PRO A 17 -3.33 -8.21 -2.96
N HIS A 18 -3.46 -7.01 -2.38
CA HIS A 18 -3.92 -6.87 -1.01
C HIS A 18 -5.41 -7.21 -0.91
N PRO A 19 -5.85 -8.14 -0.05
CA PRO A 19 -7.22 -8.69 -0.07
C PRO A 19 -8.33 -7.64 0.17
N VAL A 20 -7.99 -6.52 0.81
CA VAL A 20 -8.93 -5.44 1.14
C VAL A 20 -8.67 -4.17 0.33
N LEU A 21 -7.44 -3.97 -0.16
CA LEU A 21 -6.97 -2.69 -0.70
C LEU A 21 -6.51 -2.79 -2.15
N ASP A 22 -6.69 -3.95 -2.79
CA ASP A 22 -6.49 -4.14 -4.23
C ASP A 22 -7.60 -3.44 -5.03
N ILE A 23 -7.64 -2.12 -4.92
CA ILE A 23 -8.51 -1.25 -5.68
C ILE A 23 -7.67 -0.28 -6.51
N PRO A 24 -8.19 0.19 -7.65
CA PRO A 24 -7.47 1.15 -8.46
C PRO A 24 -7.60 2.57 -7.90
N TYR A 25 -6.47 3.19 -7.62
CA TYR A 25 -6.39 4.58 -7.19
C TYR A 25 -5.92 5.46 -8.35
N GLU A 26 -6.43 6.69 -8.39
CA GLU A 26 -6.06 7.68 -9.40
C GLU A 26 -4.82 8.48 -9.02
N THR A 27 -4.51 8.55 -7.72
CA THR A 27 -3.36 9.28 -7.18
C THR A 27 -2.61 8.45 -6.14
N LEU A 28 -1.31 8.72 -6.02
CA LEU A 28 -0.46 8.13 -4.98
C LEU A 28 -0.96 8.51 -3.58
N GLU A 29 -1.41 9.76 -3.38
CA GLU A 29 -1.91 10.24 -2.09
C GLU A 29 -3.14 9.47 -1.62
N LEU A 30 -4.08 9.16 -2.52
CA LEU A 30 -5.25 8.33 -2.20
C LEU A 30 -4.83 6.92 -1.77
N ALA A 31 -3.90 6.31 -2.50
CA ALA A 31 -3.37 4.99 -2.18
C ALA A 31 -2.64 4.99 -0.81
N MET A 32 -1.81 6.00 -0.56
CA MET A 32 -1.09 6.13 0.72
C MET A 32 -2.02 6.42 1.91
N ALA A 33 -3.04 7.26 1.70
CA ALA A 33 -4.03 7.59 2.71
C ALA A 33 -4.82 6.34 3.11
N GLU A 34 -5.29 5.55 2.14
CA GLU A 34 -6.00 4.31 2.43
C GLU A 34 -5.11 3.24 3.07
N ALA A 35 -3.87 3.07 2.60
CA ALA A 35 -2.93 2.16 3.23
C ALA A 35 -2.67 2.55 4.70
N SER A 36 -2.49 3.85 4.97
CA SER A 36 -2.34 4.36 6.33
C SER A 36 -3.60 4.16 7.17
N ASN A 37 -4.77 4.44 6.61
CA ASN A 37 -6.06 4.26 7.29
C ASN A 37 -6.28 2.79 7.67
N TRP A 38 -6.02 1.87 6.73
CA TRP A 38 -6.11 0.44 6.97
C TRP A 38 -5.12 -0.02 8.04
N CYS A 39 -3.86 0.42 7.98
CA CYS A 39 -2.84 0.07 8.97
C CYS A 39 -3.14 0.58 10.38
N ASN A 40 -3.82 1.72 10.51
CA ASN A 40 -4.26 2.25 11.81
C ASN A 40 -5.59 1.63 12.29
N GLY A 41 -6.42 1.12 11.39
CA GLY A 41 -7.69 0.47 11.70
C GLY A 41 -7.60 -1.06 11.63
N PRO A 42 -8.19 -1.71 10.61
CA PRO A 42 -8.31 -3.17 10.51
C PRO A 42 -6.96 -3.91 10.43
N GLY A 43 -5.97 -3.33 9.75
CA GLY A 43 -4.63 -3.87 9.58
C GLY A 43 -3.75 -3.80 10.83
N SER A 44 -4.15 -3.04 11.85
CA SER A 44 -3.45 -3.01 13.15
C SER A 44 -3.46 -4.37 13.86
N ARG A 45 -4.45 -5.22 13.55
CA ARG A 45 -4.60 -6.58 14.09
C ARG A 45 -3.87 -7.64 13.26
N CYS A 46 -3.43 -7.30 12.06
CA CYS A 46 -2.66 -8.20 11.20
C CYS A 46 -1.21 -8.28 11.68
N SER A 47 -0.57 -9.42 11.44
CA SER A 47 0.85 -9.58 11.75
C SER A 47 1.69 -8.56 10.96
N PRO A 48 2.84 -8.10 11.48
CA PRO A 48 3.66 -7.08 10.81
C PRO A 48 4.02 -7.43 9.37
N GLY A 49 4.21 -8.72 9.05
CA GLY A 49 4.44 -9.20 7.68
C GLY A 49 3.23 -9.08 6.76
N GLN A 50 2.01 -9.22 7.27
CA GLN A 50 0.76 -9.01 6.52
C GLN A 50 0.32 -7.54 6.52
N ARG A 51 0.85 -6.74 7.45
CA ARG A 51 0.58 -5.31 7.53
C ARG A 51 1.41 -4.53 6.53
N GLY A 52 2.55 -5.06 6.12
CA GLY A 52 3.40 -4.45 5.10
C GLY A 52 2.67 -4.31 3.77
N ILE A 53 2.43 -3.07 3.36
CA ILE A 53 1.80 -2.70 2.10
C ILE A 53 2.83 -1.98 1.23
N ALA A 54 2.76 -2.23 -0.07
CA ALA A 54 3.52 -1.54 -1.11
C ALA A 54 2.56 -0.88 -2.10
N VAL A 55 2.95 0.28 -2.62
CA VAL A 55 2.20 1.00 -3.66
C VAL A 55 2.84 0.71 -5.00
N GLU A 56 2.05 0.14 -5.91
CA GLU A 56 2.46 -0.07 -7.29
C GLU A 56 1.77 0.90 -8.23
N VAL A 57 2.48 1.33 -9.27
CA VAL A 57 1.94 2.13 -10.36
C VAL A 57 1.95 1.34 -11.66
N TRP A 58 0.88 1.47 -12.43
CA TRP A 58 0.83 0.98 -13.79
C TRP A 58 1.66 1.88 -14.69
N THR A 59 2.79 1.37 -15.15
CA THR A 59 3.69 2.10 -16.03
C THR A 59 3.19 2.09 -17.47
N ALA A 60 3.65 3.07 -18.25
CA ALA A 60 3.39 3.15 -19.70
C ALA A 60 3.81 1.89 -20.48
N ASN A 61 4.68 1.07 -19.87
CA ASN A 61 5.29 -0.14 -20.42
C ASN A 61 4.38 -1.37 -20.24
N GLY A 62 3.24 -1.23 -19.55
CA GLY A 62 2.33 -2.34 -19.27
C GLY A 62 2.77 -3.21 -18.10
N GLU A 63 3.61 -2.67 -17.22
CA GLU A 63 4.12 -3.36 -16.03
C GLU A 63 3.74 -2.60 -14.77
N TRP A 64 3.44 -3.34 -13.70
CA TRP A 64 3.33 -2.79 -12.35
C TRP A 64 4.73 -2.58 -11.79
N ARG A 65 4.98 -1.40 -11.24
CA ARG A 65 6.21 -1.11 -10.51
C ARG A 65 5.90 -0.58 -9.14
N THR A 66 6.52 -1.16 -8.12
CA THR A 66 6.53 -0.59 -6.78
C THR A 66 7.26 0.73 -6.77
N ILE A 67 6.59 1.77 -6.30
CA ILE A 67 7.13 3.13 -6.23
C ILE A 67 7.27 3.63 -4.80
N ASP A 68 6.47 3.11 -3.87
CA ASP A 68 6.46 3.59 -2.49
C ASP A 68 6.02 2.49 -1.51
N TYR A 69 6.35 2.69 -0.23
CA TYR A 69 5.98 1.84 0.88
C TYR A 69 5.41 2.70 2.02
N PRO A 70 4.11 2.63 2.33
CA PRO A 70 3.50 3.34 3.45
C PRO A 70 4.18 2.97 4.77
N MET A 71 5.04 3.86 5.29
CA MET A 71 5.76 3.66 6.55
C MET A 71 4.83 3.47 7.75
N SER A 72 3.61 4.02 7.70
CA SER A 72 2.54 3.80 8.69
C SER A 72 2.22 2.31 8.92
N CYS A 73 2.49 1.47 7.92
CA CYS A 73 2.29 0.04 7.94
C CYS A 73 3.50 -0.74 8.43
N LEU A 74 4.70 -0.17 8.25
CA LEU A 74 5.98 -0.77 8.61
C LEU A 74 6.44 -0.39 10.02
N ARG A 75 5.81 0.61 10.66
CA ARG A 75 6.12 0.96 12.05
C ARG A 75 5.65 -0.14 12.98
N PRO A 76 6.55 -0.89 13.66
CA PRO A 76 6.14 -1.73 14.76
C PRO A 76 5.52 -0.83 15.82
N SER A 77 4.38 -1.25 16.38
CA SER A 77 3.89 -0.66 17.63
C SER A 77 5.06 -0.64 18.61
N PRO A 78 5.46 0.51 19.19
CA PRO A 78 6.50 0.51 20.21
C PRO A 78 6.01 -0.41 21.33
N MET A 79 6.66 -1.55 21.43
CA MET A 79 6.45 -2.59 22.40
C MET A 79 6.20 -1.95 23.77
N ALA A 80 4.99 -2.10 24.30
CA ALA A 80 4.73 -1.86 25.71
C ALA A 80 5.67 -2.80 26.49
N PRO A 81 6.49 -2.31 27.44
CA PRO A 81 7.33 -3.18 28.24
C PRO A 81 6.45 -4.13 29.08
N ALA A 82 6.84 -5.40 29.09
CA ALA A 82 6.27 -6.46 29.93
C ALA A 82 6.61 -6.27 31.42
#